data_AF-A0A224XP59-F1
#
_entry.id   AF-A0A224XP59-F1
#
_cell.length_a   1.000
_cell.length_b   1.000
_cell.length_c   1.000
_cell.angle_alpha   90.00
_cell.angle_beta   90.00
_cell.angle_gamma   90.00
#
_symmetry.space_group_name_H-M   'P 1'
#
loop_
_entity.id
_entity.type
_entity.pdbx_description
1 polymer ?
#
loop_
_entity_poly.entity_id
_entity_poly.type
_entity_poly.pdbx_seq_one_letter_code
_entity_poly.pdbx_strand_id
1 'polypeptide(L)'
;DFEKMGSITKCEMLGRTNILALVGGGSRPKYPSNVVVLYDDLAGIVFLEIVLASPVKAVKLRRDKIIIATLTQINVFSFPNKIDRLFTLETRSNPLGLCEVTPILTAERHLLVYPGHKIGTVQLVDLS
;
A
#
# COMPACT_ATOMS: atom_id res chain seq x y z
N ASP A 1 -23.86 13.07 10.73
CA ASP A 1 -23.11 11.86 10.35
C ASP A 1 -22.17 11.95 9.15
N PHE A 2 -21.87 13.14 8.61
CA PHE A 2 -20.77 13.32 7.64
C PHE A 2 -19.36 13.23 8.28
N GLU A 3 -19.24 13.36 9.61
CA GLU A 3 -17.94 13.20 10.30
C GLU A 3 -17.43 11.74 10.31
N LYS A 4 -18.32 10.77 10.07
CA LYS A 4 -17.97 9.34 10.03
C LYS A 4 -17.70 8.83 8.61
N MET A 5 -18.18 9.50 7.56
CA MET A 5 -18.21 8.98 6.19
C MET A 5 -17.39 9.86 5.23
N GLY A 6 -16.49 9.24 4.48
CA GLY A 6 -15.70 9.90 3.44
C GLY A 6 -15.58 9.04 2.19
N SER A 7 -15.36 9.67 1.05
CA SER A 7 -15.11 8.99 -0.22
C SER A 7 -13.76 8.26 -0.19
N ILE A 8 -13.76 7.03 -0.72
CA ILE A 8 -12.59 6.14 -0.78
C ILE A 8 -12.27 5.90 -2.26
N THR A 9 -11.01 6.04 -2.64
CA THR A 9 -10.56 5.77 -4.02
C THR A 9 -9.96 4.38 -4.15
N LYS A 10 -9.30 3.86 -3.10
CA LYS A 10 -8.70 2.52 -3.10
C LYS A 10 -8.95 1.80 -1.79
N CYS A 11 -9.16 0.49 -1.90
CA CYS A 11 -9.29 -0.44 -0.79
C CYS A 11 -8.52 -1.71 -1.14
N GLU A 12 -7.62 -2.15 -0.26
CA GLU A 12 -6.90 -3.43 -0.40
C GLU A 12 -7.12 -4.25 0.88
N MET A 13 -7.46 -5.54 0.75
CA MET A 13 -7.66 -6.43 1.89
C MET A 13 -6.39 -7.25 2.17
N LEU A 14 -6.10 -7.51 3.45
CA LEU A 14 -5.05 -8.46 3.83
C LEU A 14 -5.55 -9.91 3.68
N GLY A 15 -5.48 -10.44 2.47
CA GLY A 15 -5.89 -11.83 2.19
C GLY A 15 -7.36 -12.07 2.52
N ARG A 16 -7.64 -12.90 3.52
CA ARG A 16 -9.01 -13.22 4.01
C ARG A 16 -9.24 -12.77 5.46
N THR A 17 -8.59 -11.69 5.89
CA THR A 17 -8.78 -11.12 7.22
C THR A 17 -9.75 -9.94 7.17
N ASN A 18 -10.08 -9.43 8.35
CA ASN A 18 -10.84 -8.21 8.62
C ASN A 18 -10.02 -6.91 8.46
N ILE A 19 -8.76 -7.00 8.02
CA ILE A 19 -7.88 -5.83 7.91
C ILE A 19 -7.93 -5.28 6.48
N LEU A 20 -8.27 -4.00 6.38
CA LEU A 20 -8.36 -3.25 5.13
C LEU A 20 -7.37 -2.09 5.12
N ALA A 21 -6.72 -1.84 4.00
CA ALA A 21 -6.01 -0.60 3.71
C ALA A 21 -6.89 0.30 2.83
N LEU A 22 -7.20 1.49 3.33
CA LEU A 22 -8.05 2.47 2.68
C LEU A 22 -7.23 3.69 2.27
N VAL A 23 -7.52 4.23 1.08
CA VAL A 23 -6.98 5.51 0.62
C VAL A 23 -8.13 6.44 0.28
N GLY A 24 -8.16 7.59 0.94
CA GLY A 24 -9.15 8.62 0.66
C GLY A 24 -8.99 9.25 -0.72
N GLY A 25 -10.10 9.60 -1.36
CA GLY A 25 -10.11 10.44 -2.56
C GLY A 25 -11.52 10.61 -3.11
N GLY A 26 -11.67 11.07 -4.35
CA GLY A 26 -12.98 11.41 -4.91
C GLY A 26 -13.46 12.80 -4.48
N SER A 27 -14.77 13.01 -4.47
CA SER A 27 -15.37 14.35 -4.30
C SER A 27 -15.38 14.85 -2.85
N ARG A 28 -15.52 13.95 -1.87
CA ARG A 28 -15.58 14.30 -0.44
C ARG A 28 -14.84 13.27 0.42
N PRO A 29 -13.50 13.17 0.31
CA PRO A 29 -12.74 12.23 1.13
C PRO A 29 -12.62 12.72 2.58
N LYS A 30 -12.67 11.78 3.52
CA LYS A 30 -12.34 12.04 4.94
C LYS A 30 -10.83 12.13 5.15
N TYR A 31 -10.08 11.31 4.42
CA TYR A 31 -8.62 11.24 4.50
C TYR A 31 -7.96 11.85 3.26
N PRO A 32 -6.83 12.55 3.40
CA PRO A 32 -6.06 13.01 2.25
C PRO A 32 -5.60 11.84 1.35
N SER A 33 -5.42 12.11 0.06
CA SER A 33 -4.99 11.08 -0.92
C SER A 33 -3.57 10.54 -0.73
N ASN A 34 -2.76 11.19 0.13
CA ASN A 34 -1.42 10.75 0.51
C ASN A 34 -1.39 9.99 1.85
N VAL A 35 -2.55 9.61 2.40
CA VAL A 35 -2.66 8.84 3.64
C VAL A 35 -3.24 7.47 3.34
N VAL A 36 -2.57 6.42 3.84
CA VAL A 36 -3.12 5.06 3.90
C VAL A 36 -3.61 4.81 5.32
N VAL A 37 -4.86 4.38 5.43
CA VAL A 37 -5.52 4.08 6.70
C VAL A 37 -5.71 2.58 6.80
N LEU A 38 -5.17 1.93 7.84
CA LEU A 38 -5.52 0.55 8.14
C LEU A 38 -6.69 0.49 9.12
N TYR A 39 -7.73 -0.21 8.66
CA TYR A 39 -8.99 -0.35 9.34
C TYR A 39 -9.22 -1.82 9.70
N ASP A 40 -9.60 -2.05 10.94
CA ASP A 40 -10.11 -3.34 11.41
C ASP A 40 -11.64 -3.29 11.34
N ASP A 41 -12.21 -4.04 10.40
CA ASP A 41 -13.66 -4.09 10.16
C ASP A 41 -14.43 -4.78 11.30
N LEU A 42 -13.82 -5.76 11.96
CA LEU A 42 -14.45 -6.48 13.07
C LEU A 42 -14.53 -5.61 14.33
N ALA A 43 -13.46 -4.89 14.65
CA ALA A 43 -13.40 -3.98 15.79
C ALA A 43 -14.01 -2.60 15.48
N GLY A 44 -14.17 -2.26 14.20
CA GLY A 44 -14.71 -0.98 13.75
C GLY A 44 -13.77 0.20 13.96
N ILE A 45 -12.45 -0.04 14.07
CA ILE A 45 -11.46 0.99 14.43
C ILE A 45 -10.40 1.19 13.34
N VAL A 46 -9.90 2.41 13.24
CA VAL A 46 -8.63 2.70 12.57
C VAL A 46 -7.51 2.49 13.58
N PHE A 47 -6.57 1.60 13.28
CA PHE A 47 -5.47 1.30 14.18
C PHE A 47 -4.11 1.81 13.68
N LEU A 48 -4.02 2.26 12.42
CA LEU A 48 -2.79 2.79 11.84
C LEU A 48 -3.09 3.77 10.71
N GLU A 49 -2.33 4.87 10.67
CA GLU A 49 -2.30 5.81 9.56
C GLU A 49 -0.85 5.99 9.09
N ILE A 50 -0.62 5.83 7.78
CA ILE A 50 0.69 6.03 7.16
C ILE A 50 0.59 7.23 6.22
N VAL A 51 1.36 8.28 6.53
CA VAL A 51 1.42 9.51 5.74
C VAL A 51 2.61 9.46 4.78
N LEU A 52 2.34 9.72 3.50
CA LEU A 52 3.33 9.73 2.43
C LEU A 52 3.57 11.16 1.93
N ALA A 53 4.74 11.39 1.35
CA ALA A 53 5.09 12.69 0.76
C ALA A 53 4.32 13.01 -0.53
N SER A 54 3.69 12.02 -1.16
CA SER A 54 2.94 12.18 -2.42
C SER A 54 1.69 11.28 -2.45
N PRO A 55 0.70 11.59 -3.30
CA PRO A 55 -0.54 10.82 -3.38
C PRO A 55 -0.30 9.33 -3.65
N VAL A 56 -1.03 8.51 -2.91
CA VAL A 56 -0.93 7.05 -3.00
C VAL A 56 -1.56 6.57 -4.30
N LYS A 57 -0.79 5.81 -5.07
CA LYS A 57 -1.21 5.23 -6.34
C LYS A 57 -1.69 3.79 -6.17
N ALA A 58 -1.05 2.99 -5.32
CA ALA A 58 -1.54 1.66 -4.96
C ALA A 58 -1.05 1.25 -3.57
N VAL A 59 -1.74 0.29 -2.97
CA VAL A 59 -1.34 -0.38 -1.74
C VAL A 59 -1.40 -1.88 -1.98
N LYS A 60 -0.40 -2.63 -1.51
CA LYS A 60 -0.42 -4.09 -1.43
C LYS A 60 -0.17 -4.51 0.01
N LEU A 61 -1.01 -5.40 0.51
CA LEU A 61 -0.92 -5.92 1.86
C LEU A 61 -0.41 -7.35 1.86
N ARG A 62 0.59 -7.60 2.70
CA ARG A 62 1.04 -8.93 3.11
C ARG A 62 1.04 -9.03 4.62
N ARG A 63 1.07 -10.26 5.15
CA ARG A 63 1.05 -10.47 6.61
C ARG A 63 2.32 -9.96 7.30
N ASP A 64 3.40 -9.77 6.55
CA ASP A 64 4.71 -9.32 7.05
C ASP A 64 5.09 -7.91 6.56
N LYS A 65 4.40 -7.38 5.53
CA LYS A 65 4.80 -6.14 4.86
C LYS A 65 3.60 -5.34 4.33
N ILE A 66 3.71 -4.02 4.39
CA ILE A 66 2.82 -3.08 3.67
C ILE A 66 3.65 -2.44 2.56
N ILE A 67 3.16 -2.51 1.32
CA ILE A 67 3.83 -1.91 0.16
C ILE A 67 2.94 -0.80 -0.38
N ILE A 68 3.48 0.41 -0.49
CA ILE A 68 2.74 1.60 -0.91
C ILE A 68 3.46 2.23 -2.11
N ALA A 69 2.81 2.18 -3.27
CA ALA A 69 3.29 2.83 -4.48
C ALA A 69 2.77 4.26 -4.55
N THR A 70 3.66 5.22 -4.77
CA THR A 70 3.36 6.60 -5.17
C THR A 70 3.79 6.82 -6.62
N LEU A 71 3.79 8.07 -7.10
CA LEU A 71 4.11 8.37 -8.50
C LEU A 71 5.54 7.96 -8.89
N THR A 72 6.52 8.12 -7.99
CA THR A 72 7.95 7.91 -8.31
C THR A 72 8.67 7.04 -7.28
N GLN A 73 7.93 6.46 -6.32
CA GLN A 73 8.51 5.66 -5.26
C GLN A 73 7.61 4.48 -4.90
N ILE A 74 8.23 3.39 -4.46
CA ILE A 74 7.55 2.30 -3.76
C ILE A 74 8.15 2.22 -2.36
N ASN A 75 7.31 2.40 -1.34
CA ASN A 75 7.70 2.39 0.05
C ASN A 75 7.29 1.05 0.68
N VAL A 76 8.23 0.36 1.30
CA VAL A 76 8.00 -0.93 1.94
C VAL A 76 8.12 -0.76 3.46
N PHE A 77 7.10 -1.18 4.18
CA PHE A 77 7.04 -1.11 5.63
C PHE A 77 6.92 -2.51 6.25
N SER A 78 7.44 -2.69 7.46
CA SER A 78 7.20 -3.90 8.26
C SER A 78 5.76 -3.94 8.77
N PHE A 79 5.24 -5.15 8.99
CA PHE A 79 3.92 -5.42 9.55
C PHE A 79 3.95 -6.80 10.26
N PRO A 80 3.13 -7.09 11.30
CA PRO A 80 2.12 -6.24 11.94
C PRO A 80 2.58 -5.50 13.20
N ASN A 81 3.72 -5.88 13.79
CA ASN A 81 4.09 -5.43 15.13
C ASN A 81 4.57 -3.97 15.15
N LYS A 82 5.87 -3.75 14.94
CA LYS A 82 6.43 -2.41 14.79
C LYS A 82 6.38 -2.03 13.32
N ILE A 83 5.66 -0.96 13.00
CA ILE A 83 5.54 -0.45 11.63
C ILE A 83 6.68 0.54 11.39
N ASP A 84 7.76 0.06 10.79
CA ASP A 84 8.90 0.87 10.38
C ASP A 84 8.99 0.84 8.86
N ARG A 85 9.43 1.95 8.26
CA ARG A 85 9.80 1.96 6.84
C ARG A 85 11.10 1.17 6.70
N LEU A 86 11.03 0.03 6.02
CA LEU A 86 12.19 -0.83 5.78
C LEU A 86 13.10 -0.18 4.73
N PHE A 87 12.52 0.21 3.60
CA PHE A 87 13.23 0.92 2.53
C PHE A 87 12.25 1.56 1.55
N THR A 88 12.80 2.41 0.68
CA THR A 88 12.10 3.04 -0.43
C THR A 88 12.84 2.72 -1.71
N LEU A 89 12.11 2.27 -2.72
CA LEU A 89 12.60 2.08 -4.08
C LEU A 89 12.22 3.29 -4.91
N GLU A 90 13.17 3.87 -5.62
CA GLU A 90 12.87 4.88 -6.64
C GLU A 90 12.38 4.20 -7.92
N THR A 91 11.34 4.78 -8.51
CA THR A 91 10.75 4.32 -9.76
C THR A 91 10.69 5.46 -10.75
N ARG A 92 10.61 5.11 -12.04
CA ARG A 92 10.07 6.04 -13.04
C ARG A 92 8.62 6.41 -12.67
N SER A 93 8.10 7.45 -13.32
CA SER A 93 6.68 7.81 -13.24
C SER A 93 5.78 6.59 -13.42
N ASN A 94 5.10 6.20 -12.34
CA ASN A 94 4.18 5.09 -12.21
C ASN A 94 2.78 5.62 -11.86
N PRO A 95 2.10 6.33 -12.78
CA PRO A 95 0.86 7.03 -12.50
C PRO A 95 -0.29 6.10 -12.09
N LEU A 96 -0.21 4.83 -12.49
CA LEU A 96 -1.17 3.77 -12.17
C LEU A 96 -0.82 3.01 -10.88
N GLY A 97 0.37 3.22 -10.30
CA GLY A 97 0.81 2.50 -9.11
C GLY A 97 1.03 1.01 -9.33
N LEU A 98 1.44 0.62 -10.55
CA LEU A 98 1.68 -0.77 -10.91
C LEU A 98 2.81 -1.34 -10.04
N CYS A 99 2.47 -2.31 -9.21
CA CYS A 99 3.42 -3.15 -8.49
C CYS A 99 2.67 -4.40 -8.01
N GLU A 100 3.35 -5.53 -7.95
CA GLU A 100 2.78 -6.77 -7.41
C GLU A 100 3.81 -7.46 -6.53
N VAL A 101 3.36 -8.23 -5.56
CA VAL A 101 4.23 -8.89 -4.58
C VAL A 101 3.83 -10.36 -4.44
N THR A 102 4.80 -11.25 -4.22
CA THR A 102 4.51 -12.65 -3.90
C THR A 102 3.53 -12.71 -2.72
N PRO A 103 2.32 -13.29 -2.88
CA PRO A 103 1.28 -13.23 -1.84
C PRO A 103 1.45 -14.31 -0.77
N ILE A 104 2.12 -15.41 -1.09
CA ILE A 104 2.28 -16.58 -0.22
C ILE A 104 3.57 -16.44 0.61
N LEU A 105 3.44 -16.56 1.93
CA LEU A 105 4.58 -16.50 2.85
C LEU A 105 5.48 -17.73 2.82
N THR A 106 4.97 -18.87 2.36
CA THR A 106 5.74 -20.12 2.23
C THR A 106 6.41 -20.26 0.86
N ALA A 107 6.40 -19.21 0.04
CA ALA A 107 7.08 -19.21 -1.24
C ALA A 107 8.60 -19.19 -1.04
N GLU A 108 9.34 -19.87 -1.91
CA GLU A 108 10.82 -19.90 -1.86
C GLU A 108 11.46 -18.52 -2.02
N ARG A 109 10.79 -17.60 -2.72
CA ARG A 109 11.24 -16.22 -2.92
C ARG A 109 10.11 -15.23 -2.73
N HIS A 110 10.39 -14.16 -2.01
CA HIS A 110 9.47 -13.05 -1.79
C HIS A 110 9.80 -11.91 -2.74
N LEU A 111 9.21 -11.92 -3.94
CA LEU A 111 9.52 -10.91 -4.95
C LEU A 111 8.53 -9.76 -4.91
N LEU A 112 9.04 -8.54 -5.05
CA LEU A 112 8.31 -7.36 -5.46
C LEU A 112 8.64 -7.06 -6.92
N VAL A 113 7.62 -6.90 -7.74
CA VAL A 113 7.75 -6.58 -9.17
C VAL A 113 7.08 -5.25 -9.49
N TYR A 114 7.72 -4.44 -10.33
CA TYR A 114 7.20 -3.14 -10.75
C TYR A 114 7.81 -2.71 -12.10
N PRO A 115 7.19 -1.76 -12.84
CA PRO A 115 7.74 -1.27 -14.10
C PRO A 115 9.16 -0.72 -13.95
N GLY A 116 10.05 -1.12 -14.86
CA GLY A 116 11.43 -0.64 -14.86
C GLY A 116 11.62 0.73 -15.50
N HIS A 117 12.82 1.29 -15.33
CA HIS A 117 13.19 2.60 -15.87
C HIS A 117 13.18 2.62 -17.40
N LYS A 118 13.55 1.50 -18.04
CA LYS A 118 13.48 1.33 -19.50
C LYS A 118 12.08 0.86 -19.88
N ILE A 119 11.50 1.49 -20.92
CA ILE A 119 10.19 1.09 -21.43
C ILE A 119 10.23 -0.39 -21.84
N GLY A 120 9.19 -1.14 -21.45
CA GLY A 120 9.07 -2.57 -21.73
C GLY A 120 9.83 -3.47 -20.75
N THR A 121 10.43 -2.93 -19.69
CA THR A 121 11.11 -3.75 -18.67
C THR A 121 10.33 -3.78 -17.35
N VAL A 122 10.59 -4.83 -16.58
CA VAL A 122 10.09 -5.03 -15.21
C VAL A 122 11.30 -5.18 -14.30
N GLN A 123 11.24 -4.58 -13.12
CA GLN A 123 12.22 -4.77 -12.05
C GLN A 123 11.71 -5.81 -11.07
N LEU A 124 12.60 -6.66 -10.58
CA LEU A 124 12.33 -7.63 -9.54
C LEU A 124 13.25 -7.32 -8.35
N VAL A 125 12.66 -7.21 -7.17
CA VAL A 125 13.39 -6.98 -5.91
C VAL A 125 13.03 -8.11 -4.97
N ASP A 126 14.05 -8.72 -4.37
CA ASP A 126 13.86 -9.72 -3.31
C ASP A 126 13.56 -9.02 -1.99
N LEU A 127 12.51 -9.48 -1.30
CA LEU A 127 12.02 -8.98 -0.02
C LEU A 127 12.26 -9.98 1.13
N SER A 128 12.99 -11.06 0.87
CA SER A 128 13.29 -12.11 1.85
C SER A 128 14.17 -11.59 2.98
#